data_AF-A0A8W8KG50-F1
#
_entry.id   AF-A0A8W8KG50-F1
#
_cell.length_a   1.000
_cell.length_b   1.000
_cell.length_c   1.000
_cell.angle_alpha   90.00
_cell.angle_beta   90.00
_cell.angle_gamma   90.00
#
_symmetry.space_group_name_H-M   'P 1'
#
loop_
_entity.id
_entity.type
_entity.pdbx_description
1 polymer ?
#
loop_
_entity_poly.entity_id
_entity_poly.type
_entity_poly.pdbx_seq_one_letter_code
_entity_poly.pdbx_strand_id
1 'polypeptide(L)'
;CREGHADIAFVATGTNLQLNFESNAWSDKDEDRIPTREYVDFEREPGKVHLKSQFIMNGVCVIWRGWIDLHRLDGIGCIEFDSERAEVEDQLYRQQIEQYNQRLREFEERHRQYQEQQERRSHDEQEVIDALLCISEDRKS
;
A
#
# COMPACT_ATOMS: atom_id res chain seq x y z
N CYS A 1 0.42 0.84 -27.72
CA CYS A 1 1.05 -0.47 -27.42
C CYS A 1 2.58 -0.44 -27.34
N ARG A 2 3.32 0.01 -28.38
CA ARG A 2 4.80 0.10 -28.28
C ARG A 2 5.30 1.13 -27.25
N GLU A 3 4.46 2.12 -26.95
CA GLU A 3 4.66 3.14 -25.91
C GLU A 3 4.38 2.63 -24.48
N GLY A 4 4.15 1.32 -24.29
CA GLY A 4 3.95 0.73 -22.97
C GLY A 4 2.53 0.85 -22.41
N HIS A 5 1.63 1.61 -23.04
CA HIS A 5 0.23 1.72 -22.60
C HIS A 5 -0.76 1.66 -23.78
N ALA A 6 -2.04 1.45 -23.45
CA ALA A 6 -3.19 1.60 -24.37
C ALA A 6 -4.51 1.76 -23.61
N ASP A 7 -5.43 2.55 -24.17
CA ASP A 7 -6.81 2.64 -23.70
C ASP A 7 -7.70 1.63 -24.43
N ILE A 8 -8.45 0.84 -23.67
CA ILE A 8 -9.40 -0.14 -24.22
C ILE A 8 -10.79 0.03 -23.61
N ALA A 9 -11.80 -0.32 -24.38
CA ALA A 9 -13.20 -0.32 -23.95
C ALA A 9 -13.80 -1.71 -24.12
N PHE A 10 -14.40 -2.23 -23.06
CA PHE A 10 -15.25 -3.42 -23.12
C PHE A 10 -16.62 -3.04 -23.66
N VAL A 11 -16.85 -3.31 -24.94
CA VAL A 11 -18.09 -2.95 -25.64
C VAL A 11 -19.33 -3.53 -24.95
N ALA A 12 -19.24 -4.75 -24.40
CA ALA A 12 -20.36 -5.42 -23.75
C ALA A 12 -20.83 -4.76 -22.45
N THR A 13 -19.92 -4.16 -21.68
CA THR A 13 -20.21 -3.57 -20.36
C THR A 13 -20.11 -2.05 -20.35
N GLY A 14 -19.55 -1.43 -21.40
CA GLY A 14 -19.21 -0.01 -21.44
C GLY A 14 -18.06 0.37 -20.52
N THR A 15 -17.27 -0.60 -20.03
CA THR A 15 -16.17 -0.36 -19.09
C THR A 15 -14.90 0.06 -19.85
N ASN A 16 -14.34 1.22 -19.51
CA ASN A 16 -13.09 1.70 -20.07
C ASN A 16 -11.93 1.42 -19.11
N LEU A 17 -10.82 0.93 -19.63
CA LEU A 17 -9.60 0.68 -18.86
C LEU A 17 -8.39 1.26 -19.60
N GLN A 18 -7.56 1.97 -18.84
CA GLN A 18 -6.22 2.35 -19.29
C GLN A 18 -5.26 1.24 -18.86
N LEU A 19 -4.70 0.52 -19.83
CA LEU A 19 -3.79 -0.59 -19.59
C LEU A 19 -2.35 -0.11 -19.65
N ASN A 20 -1.54 -0.59 -18.70
CA ASN A 20 -0.09 -0.45 -18.71
C ASN A 20 0.56 -1.84 -18.92
N PHE A 21 1.59 -1.91 -19.75
CA PHE A 21 2.26 -3.13 -20.20
C PHE A 21 3.69 -3.27 -19.65
N GLU A 22 4.00 -2.54 -18.58
CA GLU A 22 5.26 -2.63 -17.87
C GLU A 22 5.38 -3.96 -17.12
N SER A 23 6.59 -4.55 -17.11
CA SER A 23 6.86 -5.81 -16.40
C SER A 23 6.58 -5.76 -14.91
N ASN A 24 6.77 -4.59 -14.30
CA ASN A 24 6.48 -4.36 -12.90
C ASN A 24 5.89 -2.96 -12.69
N ALA A 25 4.60 -2.80 -13.01
CA ALA A 25 3.86 -1.54 -12.85
C ALA A 25 3.88 -0.96 -11.43
N TRP A 26 4.30 -1.75 -10.43
CA TRP A 26 4.37 -1.38 -9.01
C TRP A 26 5.79 -1.15 -8.48
N SER A 27 6.85 -1.34 -9.30
CA SER A 27 8.20 -0.98 -8.86
C SER A 27 8.32 0.54 -8.77
N ASP A 28 9.00 1.04 -7.74
CA ASP A 28 9.43 2.46 -7.65
C ASP A 28 10.62 2.77 -8.57
N LYS A 29 11.24 1.74 -9.18
CA LYS A 29 12.39 1.91 -10.08
C LYS A 29 11.93 1.87 -11.53
N ASP A 30 12.27 2.93 -12.27
CA ASP A 30 12.01 3.02 -13.72
C ASP A 30 12.69 1.89 -14.51
N GLU A 31 13.81 1.37 -14.02
CA GLU A 31 14.55 0.25 -14.64
C GLU A 31 13.77 -1.08 -14.63
N ASP A 32 12.82 -1.24 -13.71
CA ASP A 32 11.97 -2.45 -13.63
C ASP A 32 10.66 -2.30 -14.44
N ARG A 33 10.39 -1.10 -14.96
CA ARG A 33 9.21 -0.71 -15.74
C ARG A 33 9.46 -0.80 -17.24
N ILE A 34 10.05 -1.91 -17.68
CA ILE A 34 10.35 -2.12 -19.10
C ILE A 34 9.23 -2.94 -19.72
N PRO A 35 8.62 -2.48 -20.84
CA PRO A 35 7.71 -3.32 -21.60
C PRO A 35 8.44 -4.55 -22.13
N THR A 36 8.07 -5.73 -21.66
CA THR A 36 8.68 -6.99 -22.14
C THR A 36 7.74 -7.70 -23.12
N ARG A 37 8.30 -8.65 -23.88
CA ARG A 37 7.54 -9.47 -24.83
C ARG A 37 6.42 -10.28 -24.17
N GLU A 38 6.49 -10.49 -22.85
CA GLU A 38 5.41 -11.14 -22.11
C GLU A 38 4.14 -10.27 -22.03
N TYR A 39 4.30 -8.95 -22.01
CA TYR A 39 3.22 -7.98 -21.86
C TYR A 39 2.72 -7.43 -23.19
N VAL A 40 3.60 -7.34 -24.19
CA VAL A 40 3.26 -6.94 -25.55
C VAL A 40 3.94 -7.88 -26.55
N ASP A 41 3.13 -8.70 -27.23
CA ASP A 41 3.62 -9.68 -28.22
C ASP A 41 2.93 -9.48 -29.58
N PHE A 42 3.71 -9.05 -30.57
CA PHE A 42 3.27 -8.91 -31.97
C PHE A 42 3.60 -10.13 -32.84
N GLU A 43 4.39 -11.08 -32.32
CA GLU A 43 4.93 -12.21 -33.08
C GLU A 43 4.12 -13.48 -32.85
N ARG A 44 3.37 -13.55 -31.75
CA ARG A 44 2.56 -14.72 -31.39
C ARG A 44 1.52 -15.09 -32.45
N GLU A 45 0.86 -14.11 -33.06
CA GLU A 45 -0.10 -14.34 -34.14
C GLU A 45 -0.04 -13.21 -35.18
N PRO A 46 0.16 -13.52 -36.49
CA PRO A 46 0.23 -12.49 -37.53
C PRO A 46 -1.03 -11.64 -37.59
N GLY A 47 -0.86 -10.32 -37.65
CA GLY A 47 -1.97 -9.38 -37.74
C GLY A 47 -2.66 -9.07 -36.40
N LYS A 48 -2.20 -9.66 -35.29
CA LYS A 48 -2.70 -9.38 -33.94
C LYS A 48 -1.57 -8.96 -33.00
N VAL A 49 -1.94 -8.29 -31.93
CA VAL A 49 -1.09 -8.04 -30.78
C VAL A 49 -1.71 -8.70 -29.55
N HIS A 50 -0.95 -9.55 -28.89
CA HIS A 50 -1.31 -10.10 -27.59
C HIS A 50 -0.80 -9.18 -26.50
N LEU A 51 -1.67 -8.91 -25.53
CA LEU A 51 -1.45 -7.92 -24.51
C LEU A 51 -1.76 -8.55 -23.15
N LYS A 52 -0.92 -8.23 -22.16
CA LYS A 52 -1.12 -8.58 -20.75
C LYS A 52 -0.87 -7.32 -19.93
N SER A 53 -1.74 -7.05 -18.97
CA SER A 53 -1.62 -5.90 -18.07
C SER A 53 -2.03 -6.31 -16.67
N GLN A 54 -1.30 -5.85 -15.66
CA GLN A 54 -1.56 -6.17 -14.26
C GLN A 54 -1.87 -4.88 -13.51
N PHE A 55 -2.94 -4.86 -12.73
CA PHE A 55 -3.35 -3.67 -11.99
C PHE A 55 -4.28 -4.03 -10.82
N ILE A 56 -4.52 -3.05 -9.94
CA ILE A 56 -5.45 -3.19 -8.81
C ILE A 56 -6.78 -2.56 -9.22
N MET A 57 -7.83 -3.38 -9.27
CA MET A 57 -9.19 -2.92 -9.55
C MET A 57 -10.02 -2.98 -8.26
N ASN A 58 -10.43 -1.82 -7.74
CA ASN A 58 -11.25 -1.72 -6.52
C ASN A 58 -10.68 -2.53 -5.32
N GLY A 59 -9.35 -2.54 -5.16
CA GLY A 59 -8.67 -3.29 -4.10
C GLY A 59 -8.39 -4.76 -4.40
N VAL A 60 -8.70 -5.24 -5.62
CA VAL A 60 -8.44 -6.62 -6.05
C VAL A 60 -7.31 -6.63 -7.07
N CYS A 61 -6.28 -7.44 -6.82
CA CYS A 61 -5.20 -7.67 -7.79
C CYS A 61 -5.74 -8.50 -8.96
N VAL A 62 -5.62 -7.96 -10.17
CA VAL A 62 -6.12 -8.59 -11.38
C VAL A 62 -5.12 -8.53 -12.52
N ILE A 63 -5.22 -9.51 -13.42
CA ILE A 63 -4.50 -9.54 -14.68
C ILE A 63 -5.52 -9.46 -15.81
N TRP A 64 -5.39 -8.44 -16.65
CA TRP A 64 -6.06 -8.40 -17.94
C TRP A 64 -5.20 -9.13 -18.98
N ARG A 65 -5.83 -10.00 -19.78
CA ARG A 65 -5.21 -10.72 -20.90
C ARG A 65 -6.10 -10.64 -22.12
N GLY A 66 -5.52 -10.37 -23.28
CA GLY A 66 -6.28 -10.32 -24.51
C GLY A 66 -5.43 -10.21 -25.75
N TRP A 67 -6.11 -10.09 -26.88
CA TRP A 67 -5.50 -9.76 -28.16
C TRP A 67 -6.35 -8.74 -28.91
N ILE A 68 -5.69 -7.95 -29.76
CA ILE A 68 -6.32 -6.95 -30.61
C ILE A 68 -5.84 -7.16 -32.06
N ASP A 69 -6.75 -7.14 -33.01
CA ASP A 69 -6.46 -7.12 -34.45
C ASP A 69 -5.88 -5.76 -34.85
N LEU A 70 -4.73 -5.76 -35.50
CA LEU A 70 -3.98 -4.54 -35.84
C LEU A 70 -4.67 -3.69 -36.92
N HIS A 71 -5.56 -4.27 -37.72
CA HIS A 71 -6.25 -3.57 -38.81
C HIS A 71 -7.67 -3.17 -38.41
N ARG A 72 -8.39 -4.07 -37.74
CA ARG A 72 -9.79 -3.87 -37.35
C ARG A 72 -9.93 -3.12 -36.02
N LEU A 73 -8.86 -3.11 -35.21
CA LEU A 73 -8.84 -2.51 -33.87
C LEU A 73 -9.93 -3.06 -32.94
N ASP A 74 -10.33 -4.31 -33.16
CA ASP A 74 -11.21 -5.07 -32.28
C ASP A 74 -10.46 -6.28 -31.72
N GLY A 75 -11.02 -6.88 -30.67
CA GLY A 75 -10.30 -7.92 -29.95
C GLY A 75 -11.15 -8.57 -28.88
N ILE A 76 -10.51 -9.50 -28.19
CA ILE A 76 -11.09 -10.19 -27.04
C ILE A 76 -10.11 -10.07 -25.89
N GLY A 77 -10.64 -9.74 -24.72
CA GLY A 77 -9.87 -9.78 -23.47
C GLY A 77 -10.74 -10.22 -22.31
N CYS A 78 -10.09 -10.72 -21.28
CA CYS A 78 -10.70 -11.08 -20.00
C CYS A 78 -9.84 -10.55 -18.85
N ILE A 79 -10.47 -10.45 -17.69
CA ILE A 79 -9.83 -10.09 -16.43
C ILE A 79 -9.85 -11.32 -15.54
N GLU A 80 -8.70 -11.67 -15.02
CA GLU A 80 -8.48 -12.82 -14.15
C GLU A 80 -7.96 -12.33 -12.80
N PHE A 81 -8.29 -13.04 -11.73
CA PHE A 81 -7.75 -12.75 -10.40
C PHE A 81 -6.28 -13.15 -10.33
N ASP A 82 -5.44 -12.26 -9.80
CA ASP A 82 -4.01 -12.51 -9.59
C ASP A 82 -3.77 -12.99 -8.15
N SER A 83 -3.86 -14.31 -7.92
CA SER A 83 -3.68 -14.88 -6.58
C SER A 83 -2.26 -14.74 -6.05
N GLU A 84 -1.26 -14.95 -6.92
CA GLU A 84 0.15 -14.88 -6.55
C GLU A 84 0.51 -13.46 -6.10
N ARG A 85 0.11 -12.44 -6.85
CA ARG A 85 0.37 -11.06 -6.42
C ARG A 85 -0.53 -10.60 -5.29
N ALA A 86 -1.78 -11.07 -5.20
CA ALA A 86 -2.62 -10.76 -4.06
C ALA A 86 -1.97 -11.21 -2.74
N GLU A 87 -1.30 -12.36 -2.71
CA GLU A 87 -0.56 -12.82 -1.52
C GLU A 87 0.66 -11.94 -1.20
N VAL A 88 1.43 -11.53 -2.22
CA VAL A 88 2.59 -10.66 -2.03
C VAL A 88 2.17 -9.28 -1.52
N GLU A 89 1.14 -8.69 -2.11
CA GLU A 89 0.59 -7.41 -1.68
C GLU A 89 0.01 -7.51 -0.27
N ASP A 90 -0.77 -8.56 0.05
CA ASP A 90 -1.35 -8.75 1.39
C ASP A 90 -0.24 -8.89 2.46
N GLN A 91 0.86 -9.58 2.16
CA GLN A 91 2.02 -9.63 3.05
C GLN A 91 2.65 -8.26 3.27
N LEU A 92 2.84 -7.48 2.20
CA LEU A 92 3.40 -6.13 2.29
C LEU A 92 2.47 -5.19 3.10
N TYR A 93 1.17 -5.23 2.84
CA TYR A 93 0.17 -4.47 3.59
C TYR A 93 0.16 -4.84 5.07
N ARG A 94 0.18 -6.14 5.40
CA ARG A 94 0.26 -6.59 6.81
C ARG A 94 1.51 -6.08 7.50
N GLN A 95 2.66 -6.13 6.84
CA GLN A 95 3.92 -5.61 7.40
C GLN A 95 3.84 -4.10 7.66
N GLN A 96 3.25 -3.32 6.76
CA GLN A 96 3.04 -1.89 6.97
C GLN A 96 2.11 -1.61 8.16
N ILE A 97 1.02 -2.37 8.29
CA ILE A 97 0.08 -2.25 9.42
C ILE A 97 0.78 -2.59 10.73
N GLU A 98 1.56 -3.67 10.78
CA GLU A 98 2.30 -4.07 11.98
C GLU A 98 3.32 -3.00 12.40
N GLN A 99 4.08 -2.46 11.45
CA GLN A 99 5.02 -1.37 11.71
C GLN A 99 4.32 -0.11 12.22
N TYR A 100 3.18 0.24 11.64
CA TYR A 100 2.38 1.38 12.09
C TYR A 100 1.87 1.18 13.52
N ASN A 101 1.29 0.01 13.80
CA ASN A 101 0.79 -0.35 15.13
C ASN A 101 1.90 -0.38 16.17
N GLN A 102 3.10 -0.84 15.80
CA GLN A 102 4.25 -0.82 16.69
C GLN A 102 4.66 0.62 17.05
N ARG A 103 4.76 1.52 16.07
CA ARG A 103 5.06 2.94 16.33
C ARG A 103 4.01 3.60 17.21
N LEU A 104 2.73 3.24 17.02
CA LEU A 104 1.65 3.75 17.84
C LEU A 104 1.77 3.29 19.30
N ARG A 105 2.03 1.99 19.53
CA ARG A 105 2.27 1.44 20.87
C ARG A 105 3.45 2.11 21.57
N GLU A 106 4.58 2.28 20.88
CA GLU A 106 5.76 2.96 21.43
C GLU A 106 5.47 4.44 21.77
N PHE A 107 4.57 5.09 21.05
CA PHE A 107 4.13 6.45 21.36
C PHE A 107 3.23 6.48 22.60
N GLU A 108 2.24 5.58 22.68
CA GLU A 108 1.34 5.44 23.82
C GLU A 108 2.09 5.09 25.11
N GLU A 109 3.06 4.18 25.04
CA GLU A 109 3.91 3.81 26.18
C GLU A 109 4.75 4.99 26.68
N ARG A 110 5.39 5.74 25.77
CA ARG A 110 6.15 6.94 26.15
C ARG A 110 5.26 8.01 26.78
N HIS A 111 4.05 8.18 26.26
CA HIS A 111 3.09 9.12 26.84
C HIS A 111 2.66 8.70 28.24
N ARG A 112 2.39 7.40 28.46
CA ARG A 112 2.05 6.86 29.78
C ARG A 112 3.21 7.01 30.77
N GLN A 113 4.44 6.68 30.38
CA GLN A 113 5.63 6.87 31.23
C GLN A 113 5.84 8.33 31.62
N TYR A 114 5.58 9.26 30.70
CA TYR A 114 5.69 10.69 30.97
C TYR A 114 4.64 11.16 31.98
N GLN A 115 3.39 10.69 31.87
CA GLN A 115 2.33 10.96 32.84
C GLN A 115 2.66 10.40 34.21
N GLU A 116 3.07 9.13 34.30
CA GLU A 116 3.45 8.49 35.59
C GLU A 116 4.63 9.22 36.25
N GLN A 117 5.60 9.71 35.48
CA GLN A 117 6.72 10.49 36.02
C GLN A 117 6.28 11.86 36.54
N GLN A 118 5.33 12.52 35.88
CA GLN A 118 4.77 13.77 36.39
C GLN A 118 3.99 13.54 37.69
N GLU A 119 3.14 12.52 37.73
CA GLU A 119 2.35 12.18 38.92
C GLU A 119 3.25 11.84 40.12
N ARG A 120 4.31 11.04 39.92
CA ARG A 120 5.29 10.76 40.98
C ARG A 120 5.99 12.01 41.47
N ARG A 121 6.46 12.88 40.56
CA ARG A 121 7.09 14.15 40.96
C ARG A 121 6.15 15.04 41.75
N SER A 122 4.89 15.16 41.33
CA SER A 122 3.88 15.93 42.07
C SER A 122 3.59 15.33 43.44
N HIS A 123 3.57 14.00 43.58
CA HIS A 123 3.41 13.33 44.87
C HIS A 123 4.61 13.58 45.80
N ASP A 124 5.83 13.41 45.30
CA ASP A 124 7.06 13.67 46.06
C ASP A 124 7.15 15.14 46.51
N GLU A 125 6.80 16.09 45.63
CA GLU A 125 6.73 17.51 45.96
C GLU A 125 5.70 17.80 47.07
N GLN A 126 4.53 17.16 47.01
CA GLN A 126 3.47 17.33 48.02
C GLN A 126 3.90 16.77 49.39
N GLU A 127 4.57 15.62 49.41
CA GLU A 127 5.06 14.99 50.65
C GLU A 127 6.14 15.86 51.33
N VAL A 128 7.03 16.48 50.55
CA VAL A 128 8.03 17.43 51.08
C VAL A 128 7.36 18.67 51.67
N ILE A 129 6.32 19.20 51.01
CA ILE A 129 5.55 20.35 51.52
C ILE A 129 4.89 19.98 52.86
N ASP A 130 4.25 18.82 52.95
CA ASP A 130 3.56 18.37 54.15
C ASP A 130 4.52 18.15 55.33
N ALA A 131 5.69 17.55 55.07
CA ALA A 131 6.75 17.39 56.06
C ALA A 131 7.29 18.74 56.56
N LEU A 132 7.46 19.73 55.68
CA LEU A 132 7.89 21.09 56.05
C LEU A 132 6.83 21.81 56.91
N LEU A 133 5.54 21.61 56.61
CA LEU A 133 4.44 22.16 57.41
C LEU A 133 4.43 21.57 58.82
N CYS A 134 4.53 20.25 58.97
CA CYS A 134 4.61 19.58 60.28
C CYS A 134 5.77 20.12 61.14
N ILE A 135 6.96 20.25 60.55
CA ILE A 135 8.15 20.79 61.25
C ILE A 135 7.95 22.25 61.70
N SER A 136 7.16 23.02 60.95
CA SER A 136 6.87 24.43 61.28
C SER A 136 5.83 24.58 62.39
N GLU A 137 4.91 23.64 62.50
CA GLU A 137 3.88 23.59 63.55
C GLU A 137 4.48 23.15 64.89
N ASP A 138 5.36 22.13 64.88
CA ASP A 138 6.09 21.68 66.08
C ASP A 138 7.00 22.76 66.67
N ARG A 139 7.50 23.69 65.84
CA ARG A 139 8.36 24.80 66.29
C ARG A 139 7.60 25.97 66.93
N LYS A 140 6.27 25.99 66.84
CA LYS A 140 5.41 27.04 67.42
C LYS A 140 4.76 26.63 68.75
N SER A 141 4.86 25.36 69.16
CA SER A 141 4.42 24.86 70.48
C SER A 141 5.56 24.87 71.49
#